data_AF-A0A8B6XC21-F1
#
_entry.id   AF-A0A8B6XC21-F1
#
_cell.length_a   1.000
_cell.length_b   1.000
_cell.length_c   1.000
_cell.angle_alpha   90.00
_cell.angle_beta   90.00
_cell.angle_gamma   90.00
#
_symmetry.space_group_name_H-M   'P 1'
#
loop_
_entity.id
_entity.type
_entity.pdbx_description
1 polymer ?
#
loop_
_entity_poly.entity_id
_entity_poly.type
_entity_poly.pdbx_seq_one_letter_code
_entity_poly.pdbx_strand_id
1 'polypeptide(L)'
;MSLSLDNPTGAAALPARDRAGKPFADAPPQHYIEAWRAQWWNPEPPGLSRALEGLPIFLGSDDAVRGWAEALCNLCGSIEAHINDNCRGRVPRWMKLPKVLFGVERVTVVRCEAKDSRSFTNVADFVASVRTTVEVADQERLSDWLRAHPEGKLVSHAPFVDLAAHVYSRHDDKPRRVRFYEGGLVLAAAPGLERVAVDDHRGIVRKLRSNRYVNPLLELGKMRVYGVEQQMTFRGR
;
A
#
# COMPACT_ATOMS: atom_id res chain seq x y z
N MET A 1 -56.05 -7.27 38.50
CA MET A 1 -55.83 -6.06 37.68
C MET A 1 -54.67 -6.34 36.75
N SER A 2 -54.97 -6.79 35.53
CA SER A 2 -53.98 -7.01 34.47
C SER A 2 -53.79 -5.71 33.71
N LEU A 3 -52.55 -5.22 33.66
CA LEU A 3 -52.17 -4.08 32.82
C LEU A 3 -51.51 -4.63 31.55
N SER A 4 -52.26 -4.56 30.44
CA SER A 4 -51.76 -4.79 29.09
C SER A 4 -50.69 -3.76 28.73
N LEU A 5 -49.56 -4.24 28.21
CA LEU A 5 -48.55 -3.43 27.54
C LEU A 5 -48.88 -3.39 26.05
N ASP A 6 -49.53 -2.32 25.60
CA ASP A 6 -49.65 -2.01 24.18
C ASP A 6 -48.32 -1.42 23.67
N ASN A 7 -47.79 -2.07 22.64
CA ASN A 7 -46.52 -1.74 21.99
C ASN A 7 -46.83 -0.97 20.69
N PRO A 8 -46.57 0.34 20.57
CA PRO A 8 -46.85 1.06 19.34
C PRO A 8 -45.78 0.75 18.29
N THR A 9 -46.11 -0.17 17.38
CA THR A 9 -45.33 -0.43 16.17
C THR A 9 -45.66 0.64 15.13
N GLY A 10 -44.89 1.73 15.12
CA GLY A 10 -44.98 2.81 14.15
C GLY A 10 -43.62 3.11 13.54
N ALA A 11 -43.04 2.14 12.81
CA ALA A 11 -41.84 2.40 12.01
C ALA A 11 -42.24 3.26 10.81
N ALA A 12 -42.06 4.58 10.93
CA ALA A 12 -42.14 5.50 9.81
C ALA A 12 -41.08 5.10 8.76
N ALA A 13 -41.53 4.66 7.59
CA ALA A 13 -40.66 4.36 6.47
C ALA A 13 -39.91 5.63 6.06
N LEU A 14 -38.57 5.57 6.12
CA LEU A 14 -37.71 6.60 5.56
C LEU A 14 -38.03 6.77 4.07
N PRO A 15 -38.17 8.01 3.56
CA PRO A 15 -38.47 8.24 2.16
C PRO A 15 -37.36 7.63 1.28
N ALA A 16 -37.79 6.95 0.22
CA ALA A 16 -36.91 6.35 -0.76
C ALA A 16 -35.93 7.42 -1.27
N ARG A 17 -34.62 7.18 -1.06
CA ARG A 17 -33.56 7.99 -1.66
C ARG A 17 -33.74 7.92 -3.17
N ASP A 18 -34.05 9.08 -3.73
CA ASP A 18 -34.10 9.31 -5.16
C ASP A 18 -32.81 8.76 -5.79
N ARG A 19 -32.95 7.78 -6.69
CA ARG A 19 -31.81 7.16 -7.38
C ARG A 19 -31.33 8.12 -8.47
N ALA A 20 -30.72 9.23 -8.04
CA ALA A 20 -29.81 9.97 -8.91
C ALA A 20 -28.78 8.95 -9.44
N GLY A 21 -28.63 8.90 -10.77
CA GLY A 21 -27.82 7.90 -11.46
C GLY A 21 -26.45 7.70 -10.79
N LYS A 22 -26.05 6.45 -10.59
CA LYS A 22 -24.80 6.07 -9.90
C LYS A 22 -23.63 6.87 -10.48
N PRO A 23 -23.08 7.88 -9.79
CA PRO A 23 -21.80 8.39 -10.20
C PRO A 23 -20.82 7.23 -9.97
N PHE A 24 -19.99 6.90 -10.98
CA PHE A 24 -18.96 5.86 -10.96
C PHE A 24 -19.37 4.43 -11.33
N ALA A 25 -20.38 4.26 -12.19
CA ALA A 25 -20.65 2.94 -12.79
C ALA A 25 -19.47 2.39 -13.63
N ASP A 26 -18.67 3.22 -14.32
CA ASP A 26 -17.79 2.69 -15.38
C ASP A 26 -16.36 3.27 -15.49
N ALA A 27 -15.90 4.18 -14.61
CA ALA A 27 -14.54 4.73 -14.68
C ALA A 27 -13.86 4.88 -13.31
N PRO A 28 -12.57 4.50 -13.16
CA PRO A 28 -11.82 4.74 -11.93
C PRO A 28 -11.74 6.24 -11.64
N PRO A 29 -11.80 6.68 -10.36
CA PRO A 29 -11.82 8.10 -9.97
C PRO A 29 -10.47 8.82 -10.14
N GLN A 30 -9.67 8.40 -11.13
CA GLN A 30 -8.30 8.83 -11.34
C GLN A 30 -8.21 10.35 -11.52
N HIS A 31 -9.13 10.96 -12.29
CA HIS A 31 -9.12 12.40 -12.53
C HIS A 31 -9.38 13.22 -11.26
N TYR A 32 -10.22 12.74 -10.34
CA TYR A 32 -10.44 13.42 -9.04
C TYR A 32 -9.19 13.36 -8.18
N ILE A 33 -8.50 12.21 -8.16
CA ILE A 33 -7.26 12.04 -7.41
C ILE A 33 -6.15 12.92 -7.99
N GLU A 34 -6.05 13.02 -9.31
CA GLU A 34 -5.07 13.87 -10.00
C GLU A 34 -5.33 15.35 -9.76
N ALA A 35 -6.58 15.80 -9.88
CA ALA A 35 -6.96 17.18 -9.58
C ALA A 35 -6.67 17.53 -8.12
N TRP A 36 -7.03 16.65 -7.18
CA TRP A 36 -6.72 16.84 -5.76
C TRP A 36 -5.21 16.92 -5.51
N ARG A 37 -4.41 16.04 -6.14
CA ARG A 37 -2.94 16.07 -6.00
C ARG A 37 -2.34 17.35 -6.53
N ALA A 38 -2.80 17.83 -7.68
CA ALA A 38 -2.31 19.08 -8.27
C ALA A 38 -2.54 20.28 -7.35
N GLN A 39 -3.61 20.25 -6.55
CA GLN A 39 -3.95 21.33 -5.64
C GLN A 39 -3.32 21.19 -4.24
N TRP A 40 -3.31 19.98 -3.68
CA TRP A 40 -3.05 19.75 -2.25
C TRP A 40 -1.79 18.95 -1.96
N TRP A 41 -1.08 18.47 -2.98
CA TRP A 41 0.06 17.57 -2.80
C TRP A 41 1.30 17.95 -3.62
N ASN A 42 1.11 18.45 -4.83
CA ASN A 42 2.18 18.80 -5.77
C ASN A 42 2.28 20.33 -5.89
N PRO A 43 3.49 20.94 -5.77
CA PRO A 43 4.77 20.29 -5.50
C PRO A 43 4.96 19.85 -4.04
N GLU A 44 4.27 20.52 -3.10
CA GLU A 44 4.28 20.21 -1.67
C GLU A 44 2.91 20.54 -1.05
N PRO A 45 2.47 19.81 0.00
CA PRO A 45 1.23 20.09 0.68
C PRO A 45 1.25 21.45 1.41
N PRO A 46 0.25 22.33 1.19
CA PRO A 46 0.23 23.67 1.76
C PRO A 46 0.29 23.67 3.30
N GLY A 47 1.09 24.57 3.87
CA GLY A 47 1.19 24.74 5.32
C GLY A 47 1.99 23.66 6.04
N LEU A 48 2.58 22.70 5.32
CA LEU A 48 3.42 21.64 5.87
C LEU A 48 4.86 21.79 5.39
N SER A 49 5.80 21.36 6.23
CA SER A 49 7.24 21.38 5.93
C SER A 49 7.75 19.99 5.61
N ARG A 50 8.61 19.88 4.59
CA ARG A 50 9.25 18.60 4.28
C ARG A 50 10.17 18.16 5.42
N ALA A 51 10.00 16.92 5.87
CA ALA A 51 10.77 16.35 6.98
C ALA A 51 12.18 15.88 6.57
N LEU A 52 12.31 15.34 5.35
CA LEU A 52 13.56 14.85 4.78
C LEU A 52 13.61 15.15 3.29
N GLU A 53 14.75 15.64 2.82
CA GLU A 53 14.98 15.91 1.41
C GLU A 53 14.82 14.65 0.55
N GLY A 54 14.16 14.81 -0.61
CA GLY A 54 13.91 13.74 -1.56
C GLY A 54 12.88 12.69 -1.12
N LEU A 55 12.25 12.84 0.06
CA LEU A 55 11.19 11.95 0.52
C LEU A 55 9.85 12.69 0.66
N PRO A 56 8.72 12.04 0.33
CA PRO A 56 7.38 12.61 0.50
C PRO A 56 6.91 12.47 1.95
N ILE A 57 7.71 12.96 2.90
CA ILE A 57 7.37 13.00 4.33
C ILE A 57 7.24 14.47 4.72
N PHE A 58 6.09 14.85 5.26
CA PHE A 58 5.77 16.22 5.62
C PHE A 58 5.32 16.30 7.07
N LEU A 59 5.67 17.40 7.73
CA LEU A 59 5.42 17.71 9.12
C LEU A 59 4.64 19.01 9.24
N GLY A 60 3.74 19.08 10.22
CA GLY A 60 3.06 20.31 10.58
C GLY A 60 2.62 20.31 12.04
N SER A 61 2.07 21.45 12.47
CA SER A 61 1.30 21.52 13.70
C SER A 61 0.04 20.65 13.60
N ASP A 62 -0.57 20.35 14.73
CA ASP A 62 -1.84 19.62 14.78
C ASP A 62 -2.91 20.30 13.90
N ASP A 63 -3.06 21.62 14.01
CA ASP A 63 -4.02 22.40 13.23
C ASP A 63 -3.73 22.38 11.72
N ALA A 64 -2.47 22.58 11.33
CA ALA A 64 -2.11 22.58 9.91
C ALA A 64 -2.36 21.21 9.26
N VAL A 65 -2.03 20.12 9.97
CA VAL A 65 -2.27 18.76 9.50
C VAL A 65 -3.75 18.42 9.49
N ARG A 66 -4.56 18.89 10.47
CA ARG A 66 -6.01 18.72 10.44
C ARG A 66 -6.64 19.42 9.25
N GLY A 67 -6.33 20.69 9.03
CA GLY A 67 -6.88 21.46 7.89
C GLY A 67 -6.50 20.83 6.56
N TRP A 68 -5.26 20.33 6.41
CA TRP A 68 -4.87 19.58 5.22
C TRP A 68 -5.60 18.23 5.10
N ALA A 69 -5.77 17.50 6.21
CA ALA A 69 -6.43 16.20 6.22
C ALA A 69 -7.93 16.30 5.85
N GLU A 70 -8.59 17.42 6.13
CA GLU A 70 -9.96 17.68 5.67
C GLU A 70 -10.07 17.63 4.15
N ALA A 71 -9.09 18.20 3.41
CA ALA A 71 -9.07 18.10 1.96
C ALA A 71 -8.95 16.65 1.48
N LEU A 72 -8.16 15.81 2.17
CA LEU A 72 -8.06 14.38 1.87
C LEU A 72 -9.36 13.64 2.19
N CYS A 73 -10.01 13.95 3.31
CA CYS A 73 -11.32 13.39 3.67
C CYS A 73 -12.39 13.75 2.64
N ASN A 74 -12.41 15.00 2.15
CA ASN A 74 -13.32 15.45 1.11
C ASN A 74 -13.12 14.69 -0.21
N LEU A 75 -11.86 14.44 -0.61
CA LEU A 75 -11.57 13.56 -1.74
C LEU A 75 -12.15 12.16 -1.51
N CYS A 76 -11.83 11.53 -0.38
CA CYS A 76 -12.32 10.18 -0.05
C CYS A 76 -13.85 10.11 -0.07
N GLY A 77 -14.55 11.14 0.44
CA GLY A 77 -16.01 11.25 0.38
C GLY A 77 -16.54 11.37 -1.05
N SER A 78 -15.89 12.18 -1.90
CA SER A 78 -16.29 12.34 -3.30
C SER A 78 -16.17 11.04 -4.13
N ILE A 79 -15.31 10.11 -3.71
CA ILE A 79 -15.07 8.82 -4.38
C ILE A 79 -15.59 7.63 -3.56
N GLU A 80 -16.38 7.88 -2.51
CA GLU A 80 -16.80 6.88 -1.53
C GLU A 80 -17.55 5.72 -2.18
N ALA A 81 -18.47 6.01 -3.11
CA ALA A 81 -19.23 4.99 -3.83
C ALA A 81 -18.28 4.02 -4.58
N HIS A 82 -17.21 4.54 -5.22
CA HIS A 82 -16.21 3.68 -5.84
C HIS A 82 -15.42 2.85 -4.82
N ILE A 83 -15.07 3.43 -3.66
CA ILE A 83 -14.38 2.72 -2.58
C ILE A 83 -15.24 1.57 -2.05
N ASN A 84 -16.53 1.83 -1.82
CA ASN A 84 -17.46 0.86 -1.26
C ASN A 84 -17.81 -0.24 -2.28
N ASP A 85 -18.18 0.14 -3.50
CA ASP A 85 -18.70 -0.79 -4.50
C ASP A 85 -17.60 -1.58 -5.19
N ASN A 86 -16.45 -0.95 -5.49
CA ASN A 86 -15.37 -1.57 -6.28
C ASN A 86 -14.15 -1.97 -5.44
N CYS A 87 -13.96 -1.37 -4.27
CA CYS A 87 -12.77 -1.60 -3.43
C CYS A 87 -13.07 -2.26 -2.08
N ARG A 88 -14.29 -2.80 -1.89
CA ARG A 88 -14.71 -3.50 -0.66
C ARG A 88 -14.57 -2.64 0.60
N GLY A 89 -14.87 -1.35 0.48
CA GLY A 89 -14.80 -0.38 1.59
C GLY A 89 -13.37 -0.04 2.02
N ARG A 90 -12.35 -0.33 1.20
CA ARG A 90 -10.95 -0.03 1.53
C ARG A 90 -10.33 0.84 0.47
N VAL A 91 -9.57 1.86 0.88
CA VAL A 91 -8.75 2.65 -0.05
C VAL A 91 -7.66 1.75 -0.63
N PRO A 92 -7.69 1.44 -1.94
CA PRO A 92 -6.72 0.56 -2.56
C PRO A 92 -5.37 1.27 -2.77
N ARG A 93 -4.29 0.48 -2.81
CA ARG A 93 -2.92 1.01 -2.96
C ARG A 93 -2.69 1.79 -4.25
N TRP A 94 -3.39 1.45 -5.34
CA TRP A 94 -3.20 2.09 -6.63
C TRP A 94 -3.60 3.58 -6.62
N MET A 95 -4.48 4.01 -5.70
CA MET A 95 -4.82 5.42 -5.53
C MET A 95 -3.66 6.24 -4.96
N LYS A 96 -2.68 5.56 -4.34
CA LYS A 96 -1.47 6.16 -3.78
C LYS A 96 -1.76 7.34 -2.85
N LEU A 97 -2.85 7.34 -2.08
CA LEU A 97 -3.15 8.47 -1.21
C LEU A 97 -2.13 8.58 -0.05
N PRO A 98 -1.80 9.80 0.42
CA PRO A 98 -0.91 9.98 1.56
C PRO A 98 -1.51 9.39 2.83
N LYS A 99 -0.64 8.97 3.75
CA LYS A 99 -1.05 8.53 5.09
C LYS A 99 -0.88 9.66 6.08
N VAL A 100 -1.85 9.83 6.96
CA VAL A 100 -1.83 10.86 8.00
C VAL A 100 -1.70 10.22 9.37
N LEU A 101 -0.78 10.71 10.20
CA LEU A 101 -0.65 10.30 11.60
C LEU A 101 -0.53 11.53 12.50
N PHE A 102 -1.17 11.45 13.66
CA PHE A 102 -1.18 12.51 14.68
C PHE A 102 -0.41 12.05 15.93
N GLY A 103 -0.08 13.01 16.80
CA GLY A 103 0.55 12.71 18.08
C GLY A 103 1.96 12.14 17.96
N VAL A 104 2.68 12.51 16.90
CA VAL A 104 3.98 11.94 16.54
C VAL A 104 5.09 12.62 17.32
N GLU A 105 5.96 11.82 17.94
CA GLU A 105 7.11 12.30 18.71
C GLU A 105 8.42 12.09 17.97
N ARG A 106 8.54 10.97 17.27
CA ARG A 106 9.75 10.60 16.53
C ARG A 106 9.42 9.76 15.30
N VAL A 107 10.24 9.91 14.27
CA VAL A 107 10.21 9.07 13.07
C VAL A 107 11.60 8.54 12.80
N THR A 108 11.71 7.23 12.57
CA THR A 108 12.95 6.64 12.05
C THR A 108 12.70 6.10 10.65
N VAL A 109 13.41 6.63 9.66
CA VAL A 109 13.32 6.18 8.27
C VAL A 109 14.39 5.15 8.01
N VAL A 110 13.98 3.97 7.51
CA VAL A 110 14.89 2.87 7.21
C VAL A 110 14.80 2.49 5.74
N ARG A 111 15.94 2.07 5.20
CA ARG A 111 16.02 1.39 3.91
C ARG A 111 16.06 -0.11 4.15
N CYS A 112 15.05 -0.82 3.65
CA CYS A 112 15.00 -2.27 3.70
C CYS A 112 15.09 -2.84 2.28
N GLU A 113 15.94 -3.83 2.08
CA GLU A 113 15.84 -4.67 0.89
C GLU A 113 14.58 -5.53 1.00
N ALA A 114 13.72 -5.42 -0.01
CA ALA A 114 12.51 -6.21 -0.14
C ALA A 114 12.52 -6.98 -1.46
N LYS A 115 11.57 -7.90 -1.58
CA LYS A 115 11.35 -8.70 -2.79
C LYS A 115 9.88 -8.63 -3.18
N ASP A 116 9.63 -8.42 -4.46
CA ASP A 116 8.36 -8.80 -5.07
C ASP A 116 8.57 -10.18 -5.66
N SER A 117 7.81 -11.16 -5.20
CA SER A 117 7.91 -12.53 -5.69
C SER A 117 6.54 -13.07 -6.00
N ARG A 118 6.38 -13.58 -7.22
CA ARG A 118 5.15 -14.21 -7.68
C ARG A 118 5.46 -15.62 -8.16
N SER A 119 4.53 -16.52 -7.94
CA SER A 119 4.66 -17.92 -8.33
C SER A 119 3.71 -18.24 -9.46
N PHE A 120 4.16 -19.03 -10.43
CA PHE A 120 3.42 -19.45 -11.61
C PHE A 120 3.62 -20.94 -11.81
N THR A 121 2.54 -21.64 -12.14
CA THR A 121 2.57 -23.07 -12.47
C THR A 121 2.62 -23.31 -13.98
N ASN A 122 2.47 -22.26 -14.79
CA ASN A 122 2.60 -22.33 -16.24
C ASN A 122 3.27 -21.05 -16.79
N VAL A 123 3.83 -21.16 -18.00
CA VAL A 123 4.56 -20.07 -18.66
C VAL A 123 3.63 -18.98 -19.17
N ALA A 124 2.42 -19.32 -19.62
CA ALA A 124 1.47 -18.35 -20.16
C ALA A 124 1.06 -17.28 -19.11
N ASP A 125 0.74 -17.71 -17.89
CA ASP A 125 0.42 -16.82 -16.77
C ASP A 125 1.62 -15.96 -16.37
N PHE A 126 2.82 -16.54 -16.42
CA PHE A 126 4.06 -15.79 -16.18
C PHE A 126 4.21 -14.68 -17.22
N VAL A 127 4.15 -15.00 -18.52
CA VAL A 127 4.29 -14.05 -19.63
C VAL A 127 3.22 -12.96 -19.57
N ALA A 128 1.96 -13.33 -19.30
CA ALA A 128 0.87 -12.38 -19.17
C ALA A 128 1.03 -11.43 -17.97
N SER A 129 1.73 -11.86 -16.92
CA SER A 129 1.92 -11.06 -15.70
C SER A 129 3.06 -10.05 -15.76
N VAL A 130 4.02 -10.24 -16.68
CA VAL A 130 5.23 -9.42 -16.77
C VAL A 130 5.06 -8.34 -17.83
N ARG A 131 5.60 -7.16 -17.55
CA ARG A 131 5.56 -6.04 -18.50
C ARG A 131 6.67 -6.09 -19.55
N THR A 132 7.69 -6.90 -19.29
CA THR A 132 8.85 -7.06 -20.17
C THR A 132 8.58 -8.18 -21.15
N THR A 133 8.88 -7.96 -22.43
CA THR A 133 8.82 -9.00 -23.45
C THR A 133 9.70 -10.19 -23.05
N VAL A 134 9.14 -11.39 -23.14
CA VAL A 134 9.85 -12.65 -22.89
C VAL A 134 10.07 -13.31 -24.25
N GLU A 135 11.34 -13.49 -24.64
CA GLU A 135 11.68 -14.08 -25.93
C GLU A 135 11.16 -15.52 -26.05
N VAL A 136 10.84 -15.96 -27.26
CA VAL A 136 10.27 -17.30 -27.51
C VAL A 136 11.18 -18.41 -26.96
N ALA A 137 12.49 -18.30 -27.18
CA ALA A 137 13.47 -19.26 -26.66
C ALA A 137 13.50 -19.33 -25.12
N ASP A 138 13.24 -18.21 -24.44
CA ASP A 138 13.15 -18.18 -22.98
C ASP A 138 11.84 -18.81 -22.49
N GLN A 139 10.72 -18.59 -23.21
CA GLN A 139 9.45 -19.26 -22.90
C GLN A 139 9.56 -20.79 -23.06
N GLU A 140 10.27 -21.25 -24.08
CA GLU A 140 10.57 -22.68 -24.29
C GLU A 140 11.41 -23.24 -23.15
N ARG A 141 12.50 -22.57 -22.76
CA ARG A 141 13.34 -22.98 -21.63
C ARG A 141 12.56 -23.11 -20.31
N LEU A 142 11.67 -22.14 -20.04
CA LEU A 142 10.83 -22.17 -18.84
C LEU A 142 9.81 -23.32 -18.90
N SER A 143 9.27 -23.60 -20.09
CA SER A 143 8.31 -24.70 -20.32
C SER A 143 8.98 -26.06 -20.15
N ASP A 144 10.20 -26.22 -20.68
CA ASP A 144 10.99 -27.43 -20.54
C ASP A 144 11.35 -27.71 -19.08
N TRP A 145 11.70 -26.65 -18.33
CA TRP A 145 11.94 -26.79 -16.89
C TRP A 145 10.69 -27.27 -16.15
N LEU A 146 9.51 -26.66 -16.40
CA LEU A 146 8.26 -27.10 -15.77
C LEU A 146 7.87 -28.53 -16.17
N ARG A 147 8.15 -28.95 -17.40
CA ARG A 147 7.91 -30.32 -17.86
C ARG A 147 8.81 -31.33 -17.15
N ALA A 148 10.07 -30.96 -16.90
CA ALA A 148 11.02 -31.77 -16.14
C ALA A 148 10.71 -31.80 -14.62
N HIS A 149 9.96 -30.82 -14.12
CA HIS A 149 9.62 -30.69 -12.70
C HIS A 149 8.10 -30.51 -12.53
N PRO A 150 7.29 -31.58 -12.62
CA PRO A 150 5.82 -31.50 -12.62
C PRO A 150 5.22 -30.85 -11.36
N GLU A 151 5.88 -31.02 -10.21
CA GLU A 151 5.51 -30.39 -8.92
C GLU A 151 6.20 -29.04 -8.69
N GLY A 152 7.00 -28.60 -9.66
CA GLY A 152 7.76 -27.37 -9.64
C GLY A 152 6.90 -26.15 -9.97
N LYS A 153 7.41 -24.98 -9.63
CA LYS A 153 6.82 -23.70 -10.02
C LYS A 153 7.89 -22.71 -10.42
N LEU A 154 7.53 -21.80 -11.32
CA LEU A 154 8.35 -20.65 -11.64
C LEU A 154 8.11 -19.57 -10.58
N VAL A 155 9.18 -19.01 -10.04
CA VAL A 155 9.14 -17.88 -9.12
C VAL A 155 9.82 -16.70 -9.78
N SER A 156 9.04 -15.70 -10.19
CA SER A 156 9.60 -14.41 -10.56
C SER A 156 9.98 -13.67 -9.27
N HIS A 157 11.15 -13.04 -9.28
CA HIS A 157 11.71 -12.39 -8.11
C HIS A 157 12.44 -11.11 -8.52
N ALA A 158 11.88 -9.97 -8.11
CA ALA A 158 12.51 -8.68 -8.30
C ALA A 158 12.90 -8.10 -6.92
N PRO A 159 14.20 -7.95 -6.60
CA PRO A 159 14.62 -7.18 -5.45
C PRO A 159 14.26 -5.71 -5.69
N PHE A 160 13.70 -5.07 -4.66
CA PHE A 160 13.45 -3.64 -4.66
C PHE A 160 13.80 -3.04 -3.31
N VAL A 161 14.01 -1.73 -3.30
CA VAL A 161 14.25 -0.98 -2.07
C VAL A 161 12.90 -0.58 -1.47
N ASP A 162 12.54 -1.17 -0.33
CA ASP A 162 11.37 -0.77 0.47
C ASP A 162 11.82 0.31 1.47
N LEU A 163 11.28 1.51 1.31
CA LEU A 163 11.44 2.58 2.30
C LEU A 163 10.28 2.48 3.30
N ALA A 164 10.62 2.41 4.58
CA ALA A 164 9.65 2.38 5.66
C ALA A 164 9.98 3.40 6.74
N ALA A 165 8.94 4.02 7.29
CA ALA A 165 9.03 4.87 8.46
C ALA A 165 8.55 4.08 9.68
N HIS A 166 9.31 4.12 10.77
CA HIS A 166 8.85 3.70 12.09
C HIS A 166 8.44 4.96 12.83
N VAL A 167 7.13 5.12 13.04
CA VAL A 167 6.54 6.31 13.63
C VAL A 167 6.22 6.01 15.09
N TYR A 168 6.84 6.77 15.99
CA TYR A 168 6.62 6.71 17.42
C TYR A 168 5.63 7.81 17.80
N SER A 169 4.49 7.41 18.35
CA SER A 169 3.43 8.31 18.78
C SER A 169 3.22 8.18 20.27
N ARG A 170 2.83 9.28 20.93
CA ARG A 170 2.71 9.38 22.40
C ARG A 170 1.85 8.30 23.05
N HIS A 171 0.86 7.80 22.33
CA HIS A 171 -0.15 6.86 22.83
C HIS A 171 0.05 5.42 22.32
N ASP A 172 1.14 5.13 21.61
CA ASP A 172 1.45 3.80 21.10
C ASP A 172 2.66 3.20 21.81
N ASP A 173 2.50 2.03 22.42
CA ASP A 173 3.60 1.30 23.07
C ASP A 173 4.70 0.85 22.09
N LYS A 174 4.37 0.75 20.80
CA LYS A 174 5.25 0.27 19.74
C LYS A 174 5.17 1.18 18.52
N PRO A 175 6.30 1.40 17.82
CA PRO A 175 6.29 2.21 16.62
C PRO A 175 5.45 1.56 15.52
N ARG A 176 4.65 2.38 14.83
CA ARG A 176 3.92 1.94 13.64
C ARG A 176 4.87 1.92 12.45
N ARG A 177 5.00 0.75 11.80
CA ARG A 177 5.74 0.64 10.53
C ARG A 177 4.85 1.07 9.37
N VAL A 178 5.22 2.17 8.71
CA VAL A 178 4.45 2.78 7.63
C VAL A 178 5.24 2.76 6.33
N ARG A 179 4.64 2.20 5.28
CA ARG A 179 5.08 2.38 3.90
C ARG A 179 4.46 3.65 3.32
N PHE A 180 5.29 4.50 2.76
CA PHE A 180 4.89 5.83 2.30
C PHE A 180 5.44 6.21 0.92
N TYR A 181 6.35 5.44 0.32
CA TYR A 181 7.06 5.87 -0.90
C TYR A 181 6.13 6.24 -2.08
N GLU A 182 5.02 5.51 -2.26
CA GLU A 182 4.11 5.74 -3.39
C GLU A 182 3.13 6.90 -3.15
N GLY A 183 2.71 7.11 -1.90
CA GLY A 183 1.63 8.04 -1.57
C GLY A 183 1.99 9.20 -0.65
N GLY A 184 3.08 9.08 0.10
CA GLY A 184 3.52 10.06 1.08
C GLY A 184 3.06 9.79 2.50
N LEU A 185 3.64 10.56 3.41
CA LEU A 185 3.39 10.52 4.85
C LEU A 185 3.28 11.95 5.38
N VAL A 186 2.16 12.27 6.01
CA VAL A 186 1.89 13.54 6.67
C VAL A 186 1.79 13.28 8.16
N LEU A 187 2.51 14.07 8.95
CA LEU A 187 2.70 13.83 10.37
C LEU A 187 2.43 15.10 11.17
N ALA A 188 1.55 15.00 12.16
CA ALA A 188 1.31 16.05 13.13
C ALA A 188 2.15 15.79 14.40
N ALA A 189 2.89 16.81 14.83
CA ALA A 189 3.68 16.73 16.06
C ALA A 189 2.77 16.49 17.28
N ALA A 190 3.29 15.79 18.29
CA ALA A 190 2.59 15.62 19.55
C ALA A 190 2.39 16.98 20.27
N PRO A 191 1.28 17.18 21.01
CA PRO A 191 1.05 18.42 21.74
C PRO A 191 2.22 18.79 22.67
N GLY A 192 2.65 20.04 22.64
CA GLY A 192 3.79 20.53 23.42
C GLY A 192 5.18 20.15 22.88
N LEU A 193 5.25 19.48 21.73
CA LEU A 193 6.50 19.20 21.04
C LEU A 193 6.77 20.25 19.96
N GLU A 194 7.87 20.99 20.06
CA GLU A 194 8.23 22.00 19.07
C GLU A 194 8.62 21.40 17.71
N ARG A 195 9.26 20.22 17.72
CA ARG A 195 9.73 19.53 16.52
C ARG A 195 9.69 18.02 16.70
N VAL A 196 9.23 17.30 15.67
CA VAL A 196 9.34 15.85 15.59
C VAL A 196 10.79 15.48 15.30
N ALA A 197 11.38 14.59 16.10
CA ALA A 197 12.72 14.06 15.83
C ALA A 197 12.66 13.12 14.61
N VAL A 198 13.55 13.33 13.63
CA VAL A 198 13.61 12.50 12.42
C VAL A 198 15.00 11.88 12.27
N ASP A 199 15.06 10.56 12.46
CA ASP A 199 16.28 9.77 12.33
C ASP A 199 16.34 9.15 10.93
N ASP A 200 17.31 9.57 10.10
CA ASP A 200 17.54 8.99 8.78
C ASP A 200 18.55 7.84 8.85
N HIS A 201 18.03 6.62 8.92
CA HIS A 201 18.81 5.39 8.92
C HIS A 201 18.88 4.72 7.54
N ARG A 202 18.58 5.43 6.45
CA ARG A 202 18.62 4.85 5.09
C ARG A 202 20.00 4.35 4.66
N GLY A 203 21.07 4.89 5.23
CA GLY A 203 22.45 4.47 4.99
C GLY A 203 22.92 3.26 5.83
N ILE A 204 22.14 2.84 6.83
CA ILE A 204 22.55 1.77 7.75
C ILE A 204 22.12 0.41 7.18
N VAL A 205 23.09 -0.35 6.65
CA VAL A 205 22.86 -1.71 6.15
C VAL A 205 22.69 -2.66 7.34
N ARG A 206 21.45 -2.99 7.70
CA ARG A 206 21.17 -4.04 8.70
C ARG A 206 21.12 -5.40 8.02
N LYS A 207 22.01 -6.31 8.45
CA LYS A 207 22.11 -7.76 8.18
C LYS A 207 21.49 -8.21 6.84
N LEU A 208 22.33 -8.62 5.88
CA LEU A 208 21.88 -9.21 4.62
C LEU A 208 20.78 -10.24 4.89
N ARG A 209 19.61 -10.07 4.26
CA ARG A 209 18.59 -11.12 4.30
C ARG A 209 19.11 -12.30 3.49
N SER A 210 18.97 -13.51 4.00
CA SER A 210 19.28 -14.71 3.21
C SER A 210 18.32 -14.75 2.01
N ASN A 211 18.82 -14.49 0.80
CA ASN A 211 18.05 -14.76 -0.39
C ASN A 211 18.18 -16.26 -0.67
N ARG A 212 17.06 -17.00 -0.59
CA ARG A 212 17.05 -18.47 -0.76
C ARG A 212 17.13 -18.91 -2.23
N TYR A 213 16.94 -17.99 -3.17
CA TYR A 213 16.94 -18.31 -4.59
C TYR A 213 18.34 -18.14 -5.16
N VAL A 214 18.82 -19.20 -5.78
CA VAL A 214 20.12 -19.30 -6.45
C VAL A 214 19.90 -19.87 -7.85
N ASN A 215 20.78 -19.56 -8.79
CA ASN A 215 20.74 -20.07 -10.17
C ASN A 215 19.43 -19.72 -10.92
N PRO A 216 19.23 -18.46 -11.33
CA PRO A 216 18.05 -18.09 -12.09
C PRO A 216 18.01 -18.83 -13.44
N LEU A 217 16.81 -19.27 -13.84
CA LEU A 217 16.54 -19.81 -15.18
C LEU A 217 16.55 -18.71 -16.24
N LEU A 218 16.18 -17.50 -15.84
CA LEU A 218 16.06 -16.33 -16.70
C LEU A 218 16.32 -15.03 -15.94
N GLU A 219 16.94 -14.05 -16.59
CA GLU A 219 17.12 -12.68 -16.09
C GLU A 219 16.42 -11.67 -17.01
N LEU A 220 15.46 -10.91 -16.47
CA LEU A 220 14.69 -9.88 -17.18
C LEU A 220 14.91 -8.53 -16.49
N GLY A 221 16.02 -7.87 -16.85
CA GLY A 221 16.44 -6.61 -16.23
C GLY A 221 16.73 -6.78 -14.74
N LYS A 222 15.93 -6.13 -13.88
CA LYS A 222 16.05 -6.28 -12.41
C LYS A 222 15.36 -7.53 -11.86
N MET A 223 14.51 -8.18 -12.65
CA MET A 223 13.76 -9.37 -12.24
C MET A 223 14.54 -10.63 -12.63
N ARG A 224 14.55 -11.62 -11.75
CA ARG A 224 15.09 -12.95 -11.99
C ARG A 224 14.00 -13.99 -11.85
N VAL A 225 14.01 -15.02 -12.68
CA VAL A 225 13.05 -16.13 -12.63
C VAL A 225 13.79 -17.37 -12.17
N TYR A 226 13.23 -18.07 -11.19
CA TYR A 226 13.80 -19.28 -10.62
C TYR A 226 12.83 -20.45 -10.77
N GLY A 227 13.36 -21.64 -11.01
CA GLY A 227 12.63 -22.88 -10.79
C GLY A 227 12.68 -23.26 -9.32
N VAL A 228 11.52 -23.50 -8.71
CA VAL A 228 11.43 -23.91 -7.30
C VAL A 228 10.62 -25.19 -7.21
N GLU A 229 11.25 -26.27 -6.80
CA GLU A 229 10.58 -27.51 -6.45
C GLU A 229 9.90 -27.37 -5.07
N GLN A 230 8.75 -28.00 -4.89
CA GLN A 230 8.21 -28.15 -3.53
C GLN A 230 9.20 -28.98 -2.72
N GLN A 231 9.86 -28.36 -1.74
CA GLN A 231 10.52 -29.13 -0.70
C GLN A 231 9.43 -29.94 0.01
N MET A 232 9.46 -31.27 -0.14
CA MET A 232 8.81 -32.17 0.81
C MET A 232 9.39 -31.85 2.18
N THR A 233 8.68 -31.05 2.98
CA THR A 233 8.97 -30.93 4.40
C THR A 233 8.74 -32.30 5.01
N PHE A 234 9.79 -33.10 5.13
CA PHE A 234 9.84 -34.18 6.10
C PHE A 234 9.69 -33.53 7.47
N ARG A 235 8.46 -33.52 7.99
CA ARG A 235 8.22 -33.38 9.43
C ARG A 235 8.73 -34.67 10.05
N GLY A 236 10.02 -34.69 10.40
CA GLY A 236 10.60 -35.70 11.28
C GLY A 236 9.79 -35.75 12.58
N ARG A 237 9.37 -36.97 12.93
CA ARG A 237 8.74 -37.31 14.21
C ARG A 237 9.68 -37.04 15.37
#